data_AF-A0A9X9A225-F1
#
_entry.id   AF-A0A9X9A225-F1
#
_cell.length_a   1.000
_cell.length_b   1.000
_cell.length_c   1.000
_cell.angle_alpha   90.00
_cell.angle_beta   90.00
_cell.angle_gamma   90.00
#
_symmetry.space_group_name_H-M   'P 1'
#
loop_
_entity.id
_entity.type
_entity.pdbx_description
1 polymer ?
#
loop_
_entity_poly.entity_id
_entity_poly.type
_entity_poly.pdbx_seq_one_letter_code
_entity_poly.pdbx_strand_id
1 'polypeptide(L)'
;MAYTIISMEIFGSPEQVWQLIGGFNSLPDWLPYIPSSKLTEGGRVRHLANPDGDTIIERLEVFNDKERYYTYSIMNAPFPVTNYLSTIRVKKGTESNTSLVEWSG
;
A
#
# COMPACT_ATOMS: atom_id res chain seq x y z
N MET A 1 6.26 -6.80 -19.29
CA MET A 1 6.58 -6.25 -17.96
C MET A 1 6.57 -7.41 -16.98
N ALA A 2 7.49 -7.40 -16.01
CA ALA A 2 7.41 -8.35 -14.91
C ALA A 2 6.18 -8.02 -14.04
N TYR A 3 5.66 -9.02 -13.34
CA TYR A 3 4.53 -8.87 -12.42
C TYR A 3 4.75 -9.85 -11.26
N THR A 4 4.49 -9.39 -10.04
CA THR A 4 4.53 -10.19 -8.83
C THR A 4 3.27 -9.96 -7.99
N ILE A 5 2.92 -10.97 -7.19
CA ILE A 5 1.83 -10.89 -6.22
C ILE A 5 2.20 -11.69 -4.99
N ILE A 6 1.94 -11.12 -3.82
CA ILE A 6 2.05 -11.80 -2.54
C ILE A 6 0.71 -11.68 -1.84
N SER A 7 0.28 -12.78 -1.22
CA SER A 7 -0.93 -12.85 -0.42
C SER A 7 -0.61 -13.31 0.99
N MET A 8 -1.32 -12.76 1.98
CA MET A 8 -1.16 -13.14 3.39
C MET A 8 -2.52 -13.14 4.09
N GLU A 9 -2.79 -14.19 4.85
CA GLU A 9 -3.96 -14.25 5.71
C GLU A 9 -3.65 -13.57 7.04
N ILE A 10 -4.53 -12.68 7.48
CA ILE A 10 -4.38 -11.83 8.66
C ILE A 10 -5.54 -12.10 9.61
N PHE A 11 -5.24 -12.28 10.89
CA PHE A 11 -6.25 -12.30 11.96
C PHE A 11 -6.79 -10.88 12.18
N GLY A 12 -8.03 -10.67 11.81
CA GLY A 12 -8.74 -9.39 11.80
C GLY A 12 -9.76 -9.37 10.68
N SER A 13 -10.94 -8.80 10.94
CA SER A 13 -11.95 -8.65 9.89
C SER A 13 -11.40 -7.77 8.74
N PRO A 14 -11.90 -7.91 7.50
CA PRO A 14 -11.47 -7.07 6.39
C PRO A 14 -11.57 -5.58 6.68
N GLU A 15 -12.59 -5.18 7.45
CA GLU A 15 -12.79 -3.80 7.88
C GLU A 15 -11.70 -3.36 8.88
N GLN A 16 -11.37 -4.19 9.88
CA GLN A 16 -10.30 -3.89 10.84
C GLN A 16 -8.95 -3.72 10.16
N VAL A 17 -8.61 -4.64 9.25
CA VAL A 17 -7.33 -4.58 8.53
C VAL A 17 -7.29 -3.38 7.58
N TRP A 18 -8.39 -3.09 6.88
CA TRP A 18 -8.46 -1.92 6.01
C TRP A 18 -8.40 -0.59 6.76
N GLN A 19 -8.96 -0.49 7.96
CA GLN A 19 -8.80 0.70 8.80
C GLN A 19 -7.32 1.01 9.11
N LEU A 20 -6.48 -0.02 9.25
CA LEU A 20 -5.04 0.15 9.48
C LEU A 20 -4.29 0.47 8.17
N ILE A 21 -4.51 -0.30 7.11
CA ILE A 21 -3.64 -0.25 5.92
C ILE A 21 -4.19 0.60 4.77
N GLY A 22 -5.47 0.98 4.81
CA GLY A 22 -6.15 1.64 3.70
C GLY A 22 -5.78 3.12 3.54
N GLY A 23 -5.28 3.76 4.59
CA GLY A 23 -4.78 5.13 4.51
C GLY A 23 -3.56 5.22 3.60
N PHE A 24 -3.61 6.05 2.55
CA PHE A 24 -2.47 6.19 1.62
C PHE A 24 -1.18 6.67 2.32
N ASN A 25 -1.31 7.38 3.45
CA ASN A 25 -0.19 7.84 4.29
C ASN A 25 0.16 6.89 5.46
N SER A 26 -0.57 5.80 5.64
CA SER A 26 -0.49 4.95 6.84
C SER A 26 0.57 3.86 6.77
N LEU A 27 1.45 3.88 5.76
CA LEU A 27 2.53 2.89 5.66
C LEU A 27 3.40 2.80 6.93
N PRO A 28 3.78 3.91 7.60
CA PRO A 28 4.57 3.82 8.84
C PRO A 28 3.87 3.10 9.99
N ASP A 29 2.54 2.97 9.94
CA ASP A 29 1.77 2.33 11.00
C ASP A 29 1.91 0.80 10.98
N TRP A 30 2.34 0.21 9.87
CA TRP A 30 2.35 -1.25 9.68
C TRP A 30 3.47 -1.82 8.82
N LEU A 31 4.17 -1.00 8.02
CA LEU A 31 5.23 -1.44 7.12
C LEU A 31 6.60 -0.99 7.64
N PRO A 32 7.41 -1.90 8.22
CA PRO A 32 8.70 -1.55 8.82
C PRO A 32 9.70 -0.89 7.86
N TYR A 33 9.59 -1.18 6.56
CA TYR A 33 10.44 -0.58 5.54
C TYR A 33 10.20 0.93 5.35
N ILE A 34 9.06 1.47 5.79
CA ILE A 34 8.72 2.88 5.60
C ILE A 34 8.54 3.55 6.97
N PRO A 35 9.62 4.01 7.63
CA PRO A 35 9.53 4.69 8.91
C PRO A 35 8.84 6.06 8.86
N SER A 36 8.70 6.70 7.69
CA SER A 36 8.09 8.02 7.57
C SER A 36 7.32 8.18 6.26
N SER A 37 6.18 8.88 6.32
CA SER A 37 5.33 9.20 5.19
C SER A 37 4.70 10.59 5.33
N LYS A 38 4.80 11.41 4.28
CA LYS A 38 4.18 12.74 4.22
C LYS A 38 3.37 12.91 2.93
N LEU A 39 2.12 13.34 3.08
CA LEU A 39 1.27 13.67 1.94
C LEU A 39 1.57 15.07 1.37
N THR A 40 1.44 15.18 0.05
CA THR A 40 1.43 16.41 -0.73
C THR A 40 0.29 16.36 -1.76
N GLU A 41 0.12 17.42 -2.55
CA GLU A 41 -0.93 17.52 -3.58
C GLU A 41 -2.36 17.27 -3.08
N GLY A 42 -2.67 17.64 -1.84
CA GLY A 42 -3.98 17.38 -1.22
C GLY A 42 -4.24 15.90 -0.94
N GLY A 43 -3.18 15.10 -0.76
CA GLY A 43 -3.27 13.68 -0.41
C GLY A 43 -3.06 12.71 -1.57
N ARG A 44 -2.86 13.22 -2.79
CA ARG A 44 -2.67 12.41 -4.00
C ARG A 44 -1.24 11.92 -4.19
N VAL A 45 -0.27 12.54 -3.53
CA VAL A 45 1.14 12.14 -3.58
C VAL A 45 1.64 11.92 -2.16
N ARG A 46 2.48 10.90 -1.98
CA ARG A 46 3.20 10.64 -0.72
C ARG A 46 4.69 10.64 -0.94
N HIS A 47 5.41 11.21 0.02
CA HIS A 47 6.87 11.17 0.12
C HIS A 47 7.23 10.26 1.28
N LEU A 48 7.92 9.18 0.98
CA LEU A 48 8.34 8.17 1.93
C LEU A 48 9.85 8.26 2.14
N ALA A 49 10.30 7.94 3.35
CA ALA A 49 11.69 7.63 3.64
C ALA A 49 11.80 6.13 3.88
N ASN A 50 12.77 5.47 3.25
CA ASN A 50 13.18 4.11 3.62
C ASN A 50 14.17 4.16 4.83
N PRO A 51 14.64 3.03 5.37
CA PRO A 51 15.54 3.03 6.53
C PRO A 51 16.92 3.65 6.22
N ASP A 52 17.32 3.67 4.95
CA ASP A 52 18.58 4.26 4.48
C ASP A 52 18.48 5.78 4.25
N GLY A 53 17.27 6.35 4.36
CA GLY A 53 16.99 7.77 4.15
C GLY A 53 16.73 8.16 2.69
N ASP A 54 16.67 7.19 1.77
CA ASP A 54 16.28 7.45 0.38
C ASP A 54 14.80 7.87 0.31
N THR A 55 14.52 8.77 -0.63
CA THR A 55 13.17 9.25 -0.88
C THR A 55 12.47 8.43 -1.96
N ILE A 56 11.26 7.96 -1.64
CA ILE A 56 10.33 7.34 -2.57
C ILE A 56 9.13 8.27 -2.73
N ILE A 57 8.78 8.62 -3.96
CA ILE A 57 7.63 9.48 -4.29
C ILE A 57 6.63 8.67 -5.10
N GLU A 58 5.41 8.58 -4.58
CA GLU A 58 4.35 7.78 -5.18
C GLU A 58 3.06 8.59 -5.32
N ARG A 59 2.30 8.31 -6.38
CA ARG A 59 1.00 8.92 -6.66
C ARG A 59 -0.11 7.90 -6.48
N LEU A 60 -1.17 8.30 -5.79
CA LEU A 60 -2.42 7.56 -5.71
C LEU A 60 -3.17 7.66 -7.04
N GLU A 61 -3.44 6.53 -7.67
CA GLU A 61 -4.13 6.45 -8.97
C GLU A 61 -5.61 6.08 -8.78
N VAL A 62 -5.89 5.12 -7.89
CA VAL A 62 -7.24 4.64 -7.60
C VAL A 62 -7.37 4.40 -6.11
N PHE A 63 -8.52 4.77 -5.55
CA PHE A 63 -8.89 4.45 -4.19
C PHE A 63 -10.36 4.03 -4.14
N ASN A 64 -10.63 2.87 -3.54
CA ASN A 64 -11.99 2.38 -3.33
C ASN A 64 -12.12 1.80 -1.93
N ASP A 65 -12.72 2.58 -1.04
CA ASP A 65 -12.94 2.21 0.35
C ASP A 65 -13.88 1.00 0.49
N LYS A 66 -14.98 0.99 -0.27
CA LYS A 66 -15.99 -0.07 -0.23
C LYS A 66 -15.42 -1.43 -0.65
N GLU A 67 -14.56 -1.43 -1.65
CA GLU A 67 -13.87 -2.64 -2.13
C GLU A 67 -12.51 -2.89 -1.48
N ARG A 68 -12.10 -2.00 -0.56
CA ARG A 68 -10.87 -2.04 0.24
C ARG A 68 -9.61 -2.24 -0.60
N TYR A 69 -9.39 -1.37 -1.55
CA TYR A 69 -8.13 -1.34 -2.29
C TYR A 69 -7.72 0.07 -2.69
N TYR A 70 -6.42 0.22 -2.92
CA TYR A 70 -5.88 1.36 -3.63
C TYR A 70 -4.76 0.94 -4.57
N THR A 71 -4.61 1.70 -5.65
CA THR A 71 -3.57 1.53 -6.66
C THR A 71 -2.71 2.79 -6.70
N TYR A 72 -1.40 2.62 -6.82
CA TYR A 72 -0.44 3.72 -6.86
C TYR A 72 0.67 3.47 -7.87
N SER A 73 1.27 4.55 -8.36
CA SER A 73 2.44 4.54 -9.25
C SER A 73 3.66 5.13 -8.55
N ILE A 74 4.85 4.64 -8.88
CA ILE A 74 6.11 5.29 -8.45
C ILE A 74 6.45 6.41 -9.43
N MET A 75 6.62 7.62 -8.91
CA MET A 75 7.11 8.77 -9.66
C MET A 75 8.64 8.89 -9.60
N ASN A 76 9.24 8.56 -8.44
CA ASN A 76 10.68 8.60 -8.23
C ASN A 76 11.07 7.65 -7.08
N ALA A 77 12.08 6.80 -7.29
CA ALA A 77 12.60 5.89 -6.27
C ALA A 77 14.02 5.42 -6.66
N PRO A 78 14.84 4.91 -5.72
CA PRO A 78 16.15 4.33 -6.02
C PRO A 78 16.08 2.94 -6.69
N PHE A 79 14.89 2.45 -7.06
CA PHE A 79 14.70 1.11 -7.59
C PHE A 79 14.96 1.05 -9.11
N PRO A 80 15.53 -0.05 -9.64
CA PRO A 80 15.84 -0.19 -11.06
C PRO A 80 14.60 -0.62 -11.89
N VAL A 81 13.48 0.09 -11.74
CA VAL A 81 12.20 -0.19 -12.41
C VAL A 81 11.58 1.08 -12.99
N THR A 82 10.77 0.93 -14.03
CA THR A 82 9.98 2.00 -14.65
C THR A 82 8.57 1.50 -14.94
N ASN A 83 7.61 2.41 -15.09
CA ASN A 83 6.19 2.10 -15.28
C ASN A 83 5.63 1.21 -14.15
N TYR A 84 6.13 1.41 -12.93
CA TYR A 84 5.71 0.64 -11.77
C TYR A 84 4.31 1.05 -11.34
N LEU A 85 3.43 0.05 -11.21
CA LEU A 85 2.05 0.22 -10.77
C LEU A 85 1.74 -0.90 -9.78
N SER A 86 1.31 -0.53 -8.58
CA SER A 86 1.05 -1.50 -7.53
C SER A 86 -0.32 -1.31 -6.90
N THR A 87 -0.92 -2.40 -6.46
CA THR A 87 -2.23 -2.41 -5.78
C THR A 87 -2.13 -3.20 -4.48
N ILE A 88 -2.66 -2.64 -3.40
CA ILE A 88 -2.94 -3.37 -2.17
C ILE A 88 -4.45 -3.54 -2.01
N ARG A 89 -4.90 -4.74 -1.64
CA ARG A 89 -6.33 -5.07 -1.50
C ARG A 89 -6.58 -5.96 -0.29
N VAL A 90 -7.67 -5.69 0.42
CA VAL A 90 -8.16 -6.53 1.54
C VAL A 90 -9.43 -7.27 1.12
N LYS A 91 -9.32 -8.59 0.95
CA LYS A 91 -10.43 -9.51 0.68
C LYS A 91 -10.93 -10.15 1.97
N LYS A 92 -12.11 -10.77 1.88
CA LYS A 92 -12.63 -11.63 2.96
C LYS A 92 -11.70 -12.83 3.14
N GLY A 93 -11.38 -13.17 4.38
CA GLY A 93 -10.63 -14.37 4.71
C GLY A 93 -11.52 -15.62 4.67
N THR A 94 -10.94 -16.74 5.10
CA THR A 94 -11.66 -18.02 5.22
C THR A 94 -12.69 -18.01 6.36
N GLU A 95 -12.42 -17.24 7.42
CA GLU A 95 -13.28 -17.08 8.60
C GLU A 95 -13.79 -15.62 8.70
N SER A 96 -14.85 -15.41 9.48
CA SER A 96 -15.46 -14.08 9.63
C SER A 96 -14.54 -13.01 10.26
N ASN A 97 -13.57 -13.47 11.04
CA ASN A 97 -12.56 -12.68 11.75
C ASN A 97 -11.18 -12.76 11.09
N THR A 98 -11.10 -13.23 9.84
CA THR A 98 -9.86 -13.20 9.05
C THR A 98 -10.04 -12.43 7.75
N SER A 99 -8.91 -11.98 7.21
CA SER A 99 -8.85 -11.29 5.93
C SER A 99 -7.68 -11.81 5.10
N LEU A 100 -7.82 -11.75 3.78
CA LEU A 100 -6.73 -12.04 2.85
C LEU A 100 -6.25 -10.71 2.26
N VAL A 101 -5.05 -10.31 2.63
CA VAL A 101 -4.38 -9.13 2.07
C VAL A 101 -3.57 -9.56 0.87
N GLU A 102 -3.76 -8.88 -0.25
CA GLU A 102 -2.97 -9.08 -1.48
C GLU A 102 -2.24 -7.79 -1.83
N TRP A 103 -0.97 -7.92 -2.19
CA TRP A 103 -0.17 -6.82 -2.72
C TRP A 103 0.50 -7.28 -4.03
N SER A 104 0.20 -6.59 -5.12
CA SER A 104 0.73 -6.89 -6.46
C SER A 104 1.34 -5.68 -7.15
N GLY A 105 2.22 -5.92 -8.14
CA GLY A 105 2.86 -4.90 -8.97
C GLY A 105 3.96 -5.43 -9.87
#